data_AF-A0A0D0WV22-F1
#
_entry.id   AF-A0A0D0WV22-F1
#
_cell.length_a   1.000
_cell.length_b   1.000
_cell.length_c   1.000
_cell.angle_alpha   90.00
_cell.angle_beta   90.00
_cell.angle_gamma   90.00
#
_symmetry.space_group_name_H-M   'P 1'
#
loop_
_entity.id
_entity.type
_entity.pdbx_description
1 polymer ?
#
loop_
_entity_poly.entity_id
_entity_poly.type
_entity_poly.pdbx_seq_one_letter_code
_entity_poly.pdbx_strand_id
1 'polypeptide(L)'
;MYLLALALIFLLELAVLVAGGWWGFTLDAGWAARIAAGIGAPVLLAAAWGVFGAQKAAVPLPGPAKLAFQAAWFVTGGLLLLLAGRPVHGAALVGLWLLDRVVLALTAPSD
;
A
#
# COMPACT_ATOMS: atom_id res chain seq x y z
N MET A 1 5.74 -19.25 -10.08
CA MET A 1 6.50 -18.08 -9.55
C MET A 1 5.73 -16.79 -9.76
N TYR A 2 5.37 -16.43 -11.00
CA TYR A 2 4.61 -15.21 -11.31
C TYR A 2 3.28 -15.06 -10.54
N LEU A 3 2.44 -16.10 -10.48
CA LEU A 3 1.16 -16.04 -9.73
C LEU A 3 1.34 -15.80 -8.22
N LEU A 4 2.42 -16.31 -7.63
CA LEU A 4 2.71 -16.10 -6.21
C LEU A 4 3.11 -14.65 -5.94
N ALA A 5 3.86 -14.04 -6.86
CA ALA A 5 4.20 -12.62 -6.79
C ALA A 5 2.94 -11.74 -6.91
N LEU A 6 2.04 -12.07 -7.84
CA LEU A 6 0.75 -11.38 -7.95
C LEU A 6 -0.13 -11.51 -6.69
N ALA A 7 -0.13 -12.68 -6.05
CA ALA A 7 -0.84 -12.86 -4.78
C ALA A 7 -0.17 -12.07 -3.65
N LEU A 8 1.16 -12.08 -3.59
CA LEU A 8 1.93 -11.34 -2.58
C LEU A 8 1.69 -9.84 -2.70
N ILE A 9 1.81 -9.26 -3.89
CA ILE A 9 1.60 -7.83 -4.10
C ILE A 9 0.19 -7.41 -3.69
N PHE A 10 -0.83 -8.21 -4.01
CA PHE A 10 -2.21 -7.94 -3.58
C PHE A 10 -2.36 -7.95 -2.05
N LEU A 11 -1.73 -8.91 -1.36
CA LEU A 11 -1.74 -8.93 0.11
C LEU A 11 -1.02 -7.72 0.70
N LEU A 12 0.08 -7.28 0.09
CA LEU A 12 0.78 -6.07 0.51
C LEU A 12 -0.08 -4.82 0.27
N GLU A 13 -0.85 -4.76 -0.81
CA GLU A 13 -1.80 -3.67 -1.07
C GLU A 13 -2.84 -3.55 0.05
N LEU A 14 -3.43 -4.68 0.45
CA LEU A 14 -4.36 -4.73 1.59
C LEU A 14 -3.69 -4.35 2.91
N ALA A 15 -2.43 -4.74 3.11
CA ALA A 15 -1.68 -4.40 4.30
C ALA A 15 -1.50 -2.88 4.47
N VAL A 16 -1.40 -2.10 3.38
CA VAL A 16 -1.36 -0.63 3.44
C VAL A 16 -2.68 -0.05 3.98
N LEU A 17 -3.82 -0.62 3.60
CA LEU A 17 -5.12 -0.20 4.14
C LEU A 17 -5.24 -0.50 5.64
N VAL A 18 -4.80 -1.70 6.05
CA VAL A 18 -4.77 -2.09 7.48
C VAL A 18 -3.82 -1.18 8.26
N ALA A 19 -2.66 -0.84 7.69
CA ALA A 19 -1.71 0.09 8.29
C ALA A 19 -2.32 1.47 8.53
N GLY A 20 -3.04 2.02 7.55
CA GLY A 20 -3.74 3.31 7.70
C GLY A 20 -4.80 3.29 8.79
N GLY A 21 -5.60 2.22 8.87
CA GLY A 21 -6.61 2.08 9.91
C GLY A 21 -6.00 1.93 11.29
N TRP A 22 -5.00 1.06 11.41
CA TRP A 22 -4.26 0.85 12.66
C TRP A 22 -3.61 2.14 13.14
N TRP A 23 -2.91 2.86 12.27
CA TRP A 23 -2.29 4.15 12.57
C TRP A 23 -3.31 5.15 13.13
N GLY A 24 -4.46 5.32 12.47
CA GLY A 24 -5.49 6.24 12.92
C GLY A 24 -6.03 5.92 14.32
N PHE A 25 -6.12 4.64 14.66
CA PHE A 25 -6.49 4.20 16.01
C PHE A 25 -5.34 4.30 17.03
N THR A 26 -4.08 4.44 16.63
CA THR A 26 -2.96 4.67 17.55
C THR A 26 -2.71 6.13 17.92
N LEU A 27 -3.40 7.09 17.30
CA LEU A 27 -3.24 8.51 17.59
C LEU A 27 -3.55 8.84 19.04
N ASP A 28 -2.71 9.68 19.65
CA ASP A 28 -2.95 10.30 20.96
C ASP A 28 -3.94 11.45 20.83
N ALA A 29 -5.21 11.10 20.64
CA ALA A 29 -6.30 12.04 20.39
C ALA A 29 -7.62 11.51 20.98
N GLY A 30 -8.63 12.39 21.02
CA GLY A 30 -9.98 12.01 21.43
C GLY A 30 -10.61 10.93 20.53
N TRP A 31 -11.59 10.21 21.06
CA TRP A 31 -12.22 9.06 20.38
C TRP A 31 -12.78 9.40 18.98
N ALA A 32 -13.43 10.56 18.84
CA ALA A 32 -13.94 11.03 17.55
C ALA A 32 -12.82 11.18 16.50
N ALA A 33 -11.67 11.74 16.88
CA ALA A 33 -10.53 11.90 15.99
C ALA A 33 -9.91 10.54 15.60
N ARG A 34 -9.83 9.59 16.54
CA ARG A 34 -9.32 8.23 16.27
C ARG A 34 -10.22 7.45 15.32
N ILE A 35 -11.55 7.55 15.47
CA ILE A 35 -12.50 6.96 14.51
C ILE A 35 -12.35 7.63 13.14
N ALA A 36 -12.34 8.96 13.10
CA ALA A 36 -12.22 9.72 11.86
C ALA A 36 -10.92 9.36 11.10
N ALA A 37 -9.78 9.27 11.79
CA ALA A 37 -8.52 8.86 11.20
C ALA A 37 -8.48 7.37 10.86
N GLY A 38 -8.93 6.49 11.77
CA GLY A 38 -8.86 5.04 11.62
C GLY A 38 -9.80 4.48 10.54
N ILE A 39 -10.87 5.19 10.20
CA ILE A 39 -11.75 4.84 9.06
C ILE A 39 -11.42 5.71 7.85
N GLY A 40 -11.21 7.01 8.06
CA GLY A 40 -10.94 7.96 6.98
C GLY A 40 -9.66 7.66 6.22
N ALA A 41 -8.58 7.26 6.90
CA ALA A 41 -7.34 6.91 6.22
C ALA A 41 -7.50 5.69 5.27
N PRO A 42 -8.04 4.53 5.70
CA PRO A 42 -8.35 3.43 4.79
C PRO A 42 -9.28 3.81 3.63
N VAL A 43 -10.31 4.62 3.89
CA VAL A 43 -11.25 5.05 2.85
C VAL A 43 -10.57 5.93 1.80
N LEU A 44 -9.77 6.90 2.23
CA LEU A 44 -9.01 7.78 1.32
C LEU A 44 -7.97 6.99 0.51
N LEU A 45 -7.27 6.06 1.16
CA LEU A 45 -6.33 5.17 0.49
C LEU A 45 -7.05 4.28 -0.54
N ALA A 46 -8.15 3.63 -0.17
CA ALA A 46 -8.93 2.79 -1.08
C ALA A 46 -9.46 3.59 -2.28
N ALA A 47 -9.91 4.83 -2.07
CA ALA A 47 -10.32 5.72 -3.15
C ALA A 47 -9.15 6.06 -4.09
N ALA A 48 -8.00 6.46 -3.54
CA ALA A 48 -6.81 6.75 -4.32
C ALA A 48 -6.35 5.53 -5.14
N TRP A 49 -6.39 4.34 -4.55
CA TRP A 49 -6.10 3.09 -5.25
C TRP A 49 -7.11 2.81 -6.37
N GLY A 50 -8.41 2.98 -6.11
CA GLY A 50 -9.45 2.81 -7.13
C GLY A 50 -9.27 3.76 -8.32
N VAL A 51 -8.80 4.99 -8.08
CA VAL A 51 -8.58 5.98 -9.13
C VAL A 51 -7.33 5.68 -9.96
N PHE A 52 -6.20 5.33 -9.33
CA PHE A 52 -4.89 5.27 -10.01
C PHE A 52 -4.23 3.88 -10.04
N GLY A 53 -4.48 3.05 -9.02
CA GLY A 53 -3.80 1.78 -8.79
C GLY A 53 -4.52 0.55 -9.36
N ALA A 54 -5.84 0.60 -9.45
CA ALA A 54 -6.66 -0.54 -9.86
C ALA A 54 -6.37 -0.98 -11.31
N GLN A 55 -6.62 -2.27 -11.60
CA GLN A 55 -6.52 -2.78 -12.99
C GLN A 55 -7.48 -2.03 -13.93
N LYS A 56 -8.66 -1.66 -13.42
CA LYS A 56 -9.65 -0.79 -14.08
C LYS A 56 -9.64 0.59 -13.44
N ALA A 57 -8.45 1.16 -13.24
CA ALA A 57 -8.27 2.50 -12.70
C ALA A 57 -9.10 3.51 -13.51
N ALA A 58 -9.79 4.41 -12.81
CA ALA A 58 -10.54 5.49 -13.45
C ALA A 58 -9.62 6.41 -14.26
N VAL A 59 -8.39 6.61 -13.79
CA VAL A 59 -7.34 7.36 -14.46
C VAL A 59 -6.14 6.42 -14.69
N PRO A 60 -6.02 5.82 -15.89
CA PRO A 60 -4.90 4.93 -16.18
C PRO A 60 -3.59 5.71 -16.23
N LEU A 61 -2.60 5.24 -15.46
CA LEU A 61 -1.27 5.83 -15.43
C LEU A 61 -0.32 5.11 -16.39
N PRO A 62 0.56 5.83 -17.12
CA PRO A 62 1.62 5.21 -17.90
C PRO A 62 2.61 4.47 -16.98
N GLY A 63 3.35 3.49 -17.53
CA GLY A 63 4.21 2.57 -16.76
C GLY A 63 5.08 3.22 -15.68
N PRO A 64 5.86 4.28 -15.98
CA PRO A 64 6.68 4.97 -14.98
C PRO A 64 5.86 5.66 -13.88
N ALA A 65 4.75 6.31 -14.25
CA ALA A 65 3.87 6.97 -13.28
C ALA A 65 3.16 5.94 -12.38
N LYS A 66 2.77 4.79 -12.92
CA LYS A 66 2.20 3.68 -12.16
C LYS A 66 3.21 3.11 -11.15
N LEU A 67 4.48 2.98 -11.54
CA LEU A 67 5.54 2.59 -10.61
C LEU A 67 5.73 3.62 -9.51
N ALA A 68 5.77 4.91 -9.84
CA ALA A 68 5.90 5.98 -8.85
C ALA A 68 4.71 5.98 -7.87
N PHE A 69 3.49 5.79 -8.35
CA PHE A 69 2.30 5.65 -7.51
C PHE A 69 2.39 4.44 -6.57
N GLN A 70 2.80 3.27 -7.07
CA GLN A 70 3.02 2.09 -6.23
C GLN A 70 4.09 2.33 -5.18
N ALA A 71 5.22 2.95 -5.54
CA ALA A 71 6.27 3.30 -4.60
C ALA A 71 5.74 4.21 -3.48
N ALA A 72 5.01 5.27 -3.86
CA ALA A 72 4.38 6.17 -2.91
C ALA A 72 3.38 5.44 -2.00
N TRP A 73 2.59 4.51 -2.54
CA TRP A 73 1.63 3.70 -1.80
C TRP A 73 2.29 2.86 -0.70
N PHE A 74 3.31 2.07 -1.06
CA PHE A 74 3.99 1.19 -0.10
C PHE A 74 4.85 1.96 0.91
N VAL A 75 5.52 3.04 0.47
CA VAL A 75 6.24 3.94 1.39
C VAL A 75 5.26 4.57 2.38
N THR A 76 4.08 5.01 1.92
CA THR A 76 3.04 5.56 2.80
C THR A 76 2.58 4.53 3.83
N GLY A 77 2.30 3.29 3.43
CA GLY A 77 1.97 2.22 4.37
C GLY A 77 3.09 1.94 5.38
N GLY A 78 4.34 1.95 4.93
CA GLY A 78 5.51 1.79 5.78
C GLY A 78 5.64 2.92 6.81
N LEU A 79 5.44 4.17 6.38
CA LEU A 79 5.43 5.34 7.26
C LEU A 79 4.28 5.30 8.27
N LEU A 80 3.08 4.90 7.86
CA LEU A 80 1.93 4.74 8.77
C LEU A 80 2.24 3.70 9.86
N LEU A 81 2.85 2.57 9.51
CA LEU A 81 3.30 1.57 10.48
C LEU A 81 4.42 2.08 11.40
N LEU A 82 5.36 2.85 10.86
CA LEU A 82 6.40 3.51 11.65
C LEU A 82 5.80 4.45 12.69
N LEU A 83 4.88 5.33 12.26
CA LEU A 83 4.18 6.27 13.13
C LEU A 83 3.29 5.56 14.16
N ALA A 84 2.79 4.36 13.83
CA ALA A 84 2.07 3.50 14.76
C ALA A 84 2.96 2.68 15.71
N GLY A 85 4.27 2.95 15.74
CA GLY A 85 5.24 2.27 16.63
C GLY A 85 5.66 0.88 16.16
N ARG A 86 5.46 0.54 14.88
CA ARG A 86 5.77 -0.78 14.28
C ARG A 86 6.82 -0.68 13.16
N PRO A 87 8.04 -0.17 13.44
CA PRO A 87 9.06 0.11 12.41
C PRO A 87 9.47 -1.14 11.61
N VAL A 88 9.61 -2.30 12.27
CA VAL A 88 10.01 -3.55 11.61
C VAL A 88 8.96 -4.00 10.58
N HIS A 89 7.67 -3.84 10.90
CA HIS A 89 6.58 -4.19 9.97
C HIS A 89 6.55 -3.22 8.79
N GLY A 90 6.78 -1.92 9.05
CA GLY A 90 6.88 -0.92 7.99
C GLY A 90 8.04 -1.17 7.03
N ALA A 91 9.22 -1.49 7.57
CA ALA A 91 10.39 -1.86 6.76
C ALA A 91 10.15 -3.17 5.97
N ALA A 92 9.54 -4.18 6.60
CA ALA A 92 9.20 -5.43 5.95
C ALA A 92 8.22 -5.22 4.79
N LEU A 93 7.19 -4.39 4.96
CA LEU A 93 6.22 -4.07 3.90
C LEU A 93 6.92 -3.49 2.66
N VAL A 94 7.77 -2.47 2.86
CA VAL A 94 8.50 -1.82 1.76
C VAL A 94 9.52 -2.76 1.14
N GLY A 95 10.26 -3.52 1.97
CA GLY A 95 11.25 -4.49 1.50
C GLY A 95 10.63 -5.62 0.69
N LEU A 96 9.50 -6.17 1.13
CA LEU A 96 8.75 -7.21 0.40
C LEU A 96 8.22 -6.69 -0.92
N TRP A 97 7.72 -5.45 -0.96
CA TRP A 97 7.29 -4.82 -2.22
C TRP A 97 8.45 -4.68 -3.22
N LEU A 98 9.63 -4.22 -2.78
CA LEU A 98 10.80 -4.11 -3.66
C LEU A 98 11.21 -5.47 -4.21
N LEU A 99 11.21 -6.49 -3.36
CA LEU A 99 11.56 -7.86 -3.74
C LEU A 99 10.57 -8.43 -4.76
N ASP A 100 9.27 -8.26 -4.50
CA ASP A 100 8.20 -8.68 -5.40
C ASP A 100 8.29 -7.97 -6.76
N ARG A 101 8.59 -6.65 -6.76
CA ARG A 101 8.80 -5.89 -7.99
C ARG A 101 9.92 -6.43 -8.86
N VAL A 102 11.03 -6.87 -8.25
CA VAL A 102 12.13 -7.50 -8.99
C VAL A 102 11.66 -8.85 -9.56
N VAL A 103 10.95 -9.66 -8.79
CA VAL A 103 10.42 -10.95 -9.27
C VAL A 103 9.46 -10.76 -10.44
N LEU A 104 8.53 -9.81 -10.35
CA LEU A 104 7.59 -9.51 -11.45
C LEU A 104 8.32 -9.01 -12.70
N ALA A 105 9.34 -8.17 -12.55
CA ALA A 105 10.11 -7.68 -13.69
C ALA A 105 10.89 -8.80 -14.41
N LEU A 106 11.38 -9.79 -13.66
CA LEU A 106 12.14 -10.92 -14.21
C LEU A 106 11.26 -12.05 -14.77
N THR A 107 9.99 -12.12 -14.36
CA THR A 107 9.08 -13.23 -14.71
C THR A 107 7.90 -12.82 -15.57
N ALA A 108 7.80 -11.53 -15.92
CA ALA A 108 6.81 -11.04 -16.86
C ALA A 108 6.94 -11.78 -18.20
N PRO A 109 5.84 -12.29 -18.77
CA PRO A 109 5.87 -12.88 -20.10
C PRO A 109 6.41 -11.86 -21.11
N SER A 110 7.35 -12.27 -21.96
CA SER A 110 7.70 -11.50 -23.16
C SER A 110 6.56 -11.65 -24.15
N ASP A 111 5.77 -10.58 -24.33
CA ASP A 111 4.77 -10.47 -25.39
C ASP A 111 5.43 -10.56 -26.78
#